data_AF-A0A486XHK9-F1
#
_entry.id   AF-A0A486XHK9-F1
#
_cell.length_a   1.000
_cell.length_b   1.000
_cell.length_c   1.000
_cell.angle_alpha   90.00
_cell.angle_beta   90.00
_cell.angle_gamma   90.00
#
_symmetry.space_group_name_H-M   'P 1'
#
loop_
_entity.id
_entity.type
_entity.pdbx_description
1 polymer ?
#
loop_
_entity_poly.entity_id
_entity_poly.type
_entity_poly.pdbx_seq_one_letter_code
_entity_poly.pdbx_strand_id
1 'polypeptide(L)'
;METPKQIPETFSVGQAFHINIFFLLGIWPLVEPKVIKEEQKSGLYSFFFIEVCSTYDCHSEWNEAIRLVLHIPKEEQRTLQLTLPEIFSCIIEFCKIFNERCNFEIAYAADLLESMRKSPENHKTEWAIWQEMVKEVADDYESKDNFNWSDNDFNASD
;
A
#
# COMPACT_ATOMS: atom_id res chain seq x y z
N MET A 1 27.09 -15.39 14.71
CA MET A 1 26.34 -15.46 13.44
C MET A 1 24.89 -15.53 13.83
N GLU A 2 24.16 -14.44 13.70
CA GLU A 2 22.71 -14.45 13.89
C GLU A 2 22.10 -15.20 12.71
N THR A 3 21.25 -16.18 13.01
CA THR A 3 20.47 -16.90 12.01
C THR A 3 19.59 -15.87 11.27
N PRO A 4 19.49 -15.91 9.93
CA PRO A 4 18.57 -15.03 9.23
C PRO A 4 17.17 -15.20 9.84
N LYS A 5 16.55 -14.11 10.32
CA LYS A 5 15.15 -14.14 10.72
C LYS A 5 14.34 -14.58 9.50
N GLN A 6 13.55 -15.63 9.66
CA GLN A 6 12.69 -16.13 8.61
C GLN A 6 11.52 -15.16 8.47
N ILE A 7 11.20 -14.76 7.23
CA ILE A 7 10.02 -13.93 6.95
C ILE A 7 8.78 -14.70 7.42
N PRO A 8 7.90 -14.10 8.23
CA PRO A 8 6.64 -14.71 8.66
C PRO A 8 5.77 -15.15 7.48
N GLU A 9 4.99 -16.22 7.66
CA GLU A 9 4.04 -16.68 6.64
C GLU A 9 2.86 -15.71 6.47
N THR A 10 2.49 -15.00 7.54
CA THR A 10 1.39 -14.05 7.59
C THR A 10 1.73 -12.81 8.41
N PHE A 11 0.99 -11.74 8.16
CA PHE A 11 1.13 -10.44 8.82
C PHE A 11 -0.22 -9.96 9.36
N SER A 12 -0.23 -9.20 10.45
CA SER A 12 -1.45 -8.52 10.88
C SER A 12 -1.89 -7.46 9.86
N VAL A 13 -3.13 -6.99 9.94
CA VAL A 13 -3.63 -5.88 9.10
C VAL A 13 -2.77 -4.62 9.22
N GLY A 14 -2.31 -4.29 10.43
CA GLY A 14 -1.43 -3.14 10.67
C GLY A 14 -0.04 -3.31 10.06
N GLN A 15 0.56 -4.49 10.18
CA GLN A 15 1.83 -4.80 9.53
C GLN A 15 1.70 -4.75 8.00
N ALA A 16 0.63 -5.32 7.46
CA ALA A 16 0.35 -5.27 6.03
C ALA A 16 0.14 -3.83 5.53
N PHE A 17 -0.49 -2.97 6.34
CA PHE A 17 -0.60 -1.55 6.05
C PHE A 17 0.77 -0.85 6.02
N HIS A 18 1.66 -1.14 6.97
CA HIS A 18 3.02 -0.59 6.93
C HIS A 18 3.80 -1.07 5.70
N ILE A 19 3.67 -2.36 5.33
CA ILE A 19 4.25 -2.89 4.09
C ILE A 19 3.74 -2.09 2.89
N ASN A 20 2.42 -1.83 2.81
CA ASN A 20 1.83 -1.00 1.75
C ASN A 20 2.49 0.38 1.68
N ILE A 21 2.50 1.13 2.79
CA ILE A 21 3.02 2.50 2.82
C ILE A 21 4.51 2.54 2.45
N PHE A 22 5.33 1.67 3.06
CA PHE A 22 6.77 1.65 2.79
C PHE A 22 7.09 1.17 1.38
N PHE A 23 6.34 0.20 0.87
CA PHE A 23 6.51 -0.25 -0.50
C PHE A 23 6.18 0.85 -1.51
N LEU A 24 5.05 1.54 -1.32
CA LEU A 24 4.71 2.70 -2.14
C LEU A 24 5.83 3.75 -2.06
N LEU A 25 6.35 4.05 -0.86
CA LEU A 25 7.46 5.01 -0.64
C LEU A 25 8.71 4.60 -1.40
N GLY A 26 9.04 3.32 -1.38
CA GLY A 26 10.20 2.78 -2.07
C GLY A 26 10.08 2.81 -3.59
N ILE A 27 8.89 2.59 -4.15
CA ILE A 27 8.70 2.61 -5.61
C ILE A 27 8.57 4.04 -6.17
N TRP A 28 8.24 5.03 -5.34
CA TRP A 28 8.00 6.40 -5.79
C TRP A 28 9.11 6.99 -6.66
N PRO A 29 10.41 6.89 -6.32
CA PRO A 29 11.47 7.42 -7.18
C PRO A 29 11.50 6.83 -8.59
N LEU A 30 10.90 5.64 -8.81
CA LEU A 30 10.78 5.00 -10.13
C LEU A 30 9.53 5.47 -10.89
N VAL A 31 8.49 5.86 -10.15
CA VAL A 31 7.19 6.30 -10.65
C VAL A 31 7.18 7.80 -10.93
N GLU A 32 7.72 8.60 -10.00
CA GLU A 32 7.76 10.06 -10.01
C GLU A 32 8.21 10.66 -11.34
N PRO A 33 9.31 10.22 -11.99
CA PRO A 33 9.74 10.84 -13.23
C PRO A 33 8.74 10.66 -14.39
N LYS A 34 7.97 9.56 -14.36
CA LYS A 34 6.95 9.25 -15.38
C LYS A 34 5.67 10.01 -15.09
N VAL A 35 5.27 10.03 -13.82
CA VAL A 35 4.12 10.79 -13.32
C VAL A 35 4.33 12.29 -13.56
N ILE A 36 5.44 12.89 -13.13
CA ILE A 36 5.76 14.31 -13.39
C ILE A 36 5.73 14.64 -14.89
N LYS A 37 6.18 13.74 -15.77
CA LYS A 37 6.18 14.00 -17.22
C LYS A 37 4.77 13.99 -17.83
N GLU A 38 3.86 13.22 -17.26
CA GLU A 38 2.45 13.15 -17.68
C GLU A 38 1.64 14.27 -17.01
N GLU A 39 1.88 14.51 -15.73
CA GLU A 39 1.28 15.54 -14.89
C GLU A 39 1.70 16.97 -15.23
N GLN A 40 2.96 17.21 -15.64
CA GLN A 40 3.37 18.51 -16.18
C GLN A 40 2.58 18.89 -17.45
N LYS A 41 2.01 17.90 -18.17
CA LYS A 41 1.15 18.17 -19.31
C LYS A 41 -0.29 18.50 -18.90
N SER A 42 -0.75 18.01 -17.74
CA SER A 42 -2.11 18.21 -17.23
C SER A 42 -2.22 19.29 -16.13
N GLY A 43 -1.10 19.76 -15.57
CA GLY A 43 -1.06 20.82 -14.56
C GLY A 43 -1.47 20.37 -13.14
N LEU A 44 -1.60 19.07 -12.91
CA LEU A 44 -1.98 18.47 -11.63
C LEU A 44 -0.74 17.85 -11.00
N TYR A 45 -0.18 18.45 -9.94
CA TYR A 45 0.92 17.83 -9.20
C TYR A 45 0.39 16.62 -8.42
N SER A 46 1.08 15.48 -8.48
CA SER A 46 0.79 14.25 -7.75
C SER A 46 0.74 14.52 -6.24
N PHE A 47 -0.44 14.88 -5.77
CA PHE A 47 -0.75 15.03 -4.36
C PHE A 47 -0.87 13.66 -3.68
N PHE A 48 -1.21 12.59 -4.39
CA PHE A 48 -1.37 11.26 -3.79
C PHE A 48 -0.18 10.78 -3.00
N PHE A 49 1.02 10.90 -3.56
CA PHE A 49 2.19 10.36 -2.89
C PHE A 49 2.52 11.15 -1.61
N ILE A 50 2.32 12.46 -1.69
CA ILE A 50 2.45 13.37 -0.55
C ILE A 50 1.31 13.11 0.44
N GLU A 51 0.06 12.95 0.02
CA GLU A 51 -1.07 12.75 0.92
C GLU A 51 -1.02 11.38 1.59
N VAL A 52 -0.94 10.29 0.82
CA VAL A 52 -0.87 8.92 1.33
C VAL A 52 0.34 8.70 2.23
N CYS A 53 1.50 9.27 1.90
CA CYS A 53 2.73 8.96 2.62
C CYS A 53 3.22 10.04 3.59
N SER A 54 2.69 11.27 3.56
CA SER A 54 3.17 12.35 4.45
C SER A 54 2.26 12.67 5.63
N THR A 55 0.92 12.51 5.52
CA THR A 55 0.02 12.97 6.60
C THR A 55 -1.42 12.39 6.59
N TYR A 56 -1.88 11.73 5.54
CA TYR A 56 -3.29 11.29 5.44
C TYR A 56 -3.53 9.97 6.19
N ASP A 57 -4.51 9.96 7.09
CA ASP A 57 -4.99 8.76 7.79
C ASP A 57 -5.79 7.88 6.80
N CYS A 58 -5.06 7.10 6.00
CA CYS A 58 -5.62 6.26 4.93
C CYS A 58 -6.03 4.85 5.39
N HIS A 59 -6.25 4.67 6.70
CA HIS A 59 -6.65 3.39 7.27
C HIS A 59 -8.04 2.97 6.78
N SER A 60 -8.93 3.92 6.47
CA SER A 60 -10.28 3.64 5.95
C SER A 60 -10.23 2.97 4.57
N GLU A 61 -9.40 3.51 3.67
CA GLU A 61 -9.17 3.01 2.33
C GLU A 61 -8.46 1.66 2.35
N TRP A 62 -7.56 1.45 3.30
CA TRP A 62 -6.91 0.15 3.50
C TRP A 62 -7.91 -0.93 3.94
N ASN A 63 -8.78 -0.63 4.92
CA ASN A 63 -9.82 -1.56 5.35
C ASN A 63 -10.81 -1.86 4.21
N GLU A 64 -11.12 -0.85 3.38
CA GLU A 64 -11.97 -1.01 2.20
C GLU A 64 -11.30 -1.87 1.12
N ALA A 65 -10.00 -1.70 0.87
CA ALA A 65 -9.24 -2.56 -0.04
C ALA A 65 -9.28 -4.02 0.41
N ILE A 66 -9.09 -4.29 1.71
CA ILE A 66 -9.21 -5.64 2.28
C ILE A 66 -10.63 -6.19 2.08
N ARG A 67 -11.66 -5.36 2.32
CA ARG A 67 -13.06 -5.75 2.14
C ARG A 67 -13.36 -6.13 0.69
N LEU A 68 -12.85 -5.37 -0.27
CA LEU A 68 -13.07 -5.63 -1.69
C LEU A 68 -12.33 -6.88 -2.19
N VAL A 69 -11.08 -7.07 -1.76
CA VAL A 69 -10.23 -8.19 -2.22
C VAL A 69 -10.59 -9.51 -1.54
N LEU A 70 -10.82 -9.49 -0.22
CA LEU A 70 -11.03 -10.72 0.57
C LEU A 70 -12.49 -10.95 0.96
N HIS A 71 -13.38 -9.99 0.68
CA HIS A 71 -14.78 -10.05 1.06
C HIS A 71 -15.01 -10.16 2.58
N ILE A 72 -14.08 -9.61 3.38
CA ILE A 72 -14.15 -9.62 4.86
C ILE A 72 -14.57 -8.22 5.36
N PRO A 73 -15.65 -8.09 6.12
CA PRO A 73 -16.11 -6.81 6.65
C PRO A 73 -15.15 -6.27 7.73
N LYS A 74 -15.09 -4.95 7.90
CA LYS A 74 -14.12 -4.25 8.78
C LYS A 74 -14.08 -4.81 10.20
N GLU A 75 -15.24 -5.17 10.74
CA GLU A 75 -15.41 -5.69 12.09
C GLU A 75 -14.64 -6.99 12.34
N GLU A 76 -14.46 -7.79 11.28
CA GLU A 76 -13.75 -9.07 11.32
C GLU A 76 -12.25 -8.94 10.98
N GLN A 77 -11.83 -7.79 10.43
CA GLN A 77 -10.45 -7.59 9.98
C GLN A 77 -9.44 -7.45 11.13
N ARG A 78 -9.86 -7.12 12.34
CA ARG A 78 -8.94 -6.89 13.49
C ARG A 78 -8.05 -8.07 13.84
N THR A 79 -8.56 -9.29 13.68
CA THR A 79 -7.81 -10.52 13.96
C THR A 79 -7.31 -11.20 12.68
N LEU A 80 -7.54 -10.57 11.53
CA LEU A 80 -7.15 -11.11 10.24
C LEU A 80 -5.62 -11.15 10.12
N GLN A 81 -5.14 -12.23 9.52
CA GLN A 81 -3.76 -12.44 9.16
C GLN A 81 -3.69 -12.56 7.64
N LEU A 82 -2.81 -11.78 7.02
CA LEU A 82 -2.70 -11.65 5.58
C LEU A 82 -1.40 -12.29 5.09
N THR A 83 -1.49 -13.08 4.03
CA THR A 83 -0.34 -13.59 3.29
C THR A 83 0.20 -12.54 2.32
N LEU A 84 1.47 -12.63 1.94
CA LEU A 84 2.08 -11.68 0.98
C LEU A 84 1.29 -11.51 -0.34
N PRO A 85 0.74 -12.57 -0.97
CA PRO A 85 -0.10 -12.41 -2.16
C PRO A 85 -1.40 -11.63 -1.91
N GLU A 86 -2.02 -11.80 -0.75
CA GLU A 86 -3.22 -11.05 -0.36
C GLU A 86 -2.87 -9.59 -0.12
N ILE A 87 -1.78 -9.32 0.61
CA ILE A 87 -1.27 -7.96 0.83
C ILE A 87 -1.01 -7.26 -0.50
N PHE A 88 -0.30 -7.91 -1.43
CA PHE A 88 0.00 -7.34 -2.74
C PHE A 88 -1.27 -7.03 -3.54
N SER A 89 -2.28 -7.90 -3.45
CA SER A 89 -3.58 -7.67 -4.10
C SER A 89 -4.34 -6.49 -3.46
N CYS A 90 -4.32 -6.37 -2.13
CA CYS A 90 -4.90 -5.25 -1.41
C CYS A 90 -4.21 -3.92 -1.75
N ILE A 91 -2.89 -3.90 -1.97
CA ILE A 91 -2.16 -2.68 -2.38
C ILE A 91 -2.65 -2.19 -3.74
N ILE A 92 -2.84 -3.10 -4.71
CA ILE A 92 -3.40 -2.74 -6.02
C ILE A 92 -4.77 -2.09 -5.86
N GLU A 93 -5.64 -2.70 -5.04
CA GLU A 93 -7.00 -2.19 -4.83
C GLU A 93 -7.01 -0.87 -4.07
N PHE A 94 -6.14 -0.73 -3.07
CA PHE A 94 -5.90 0.52 -2.34
C PHE A 94 -5.55 1.68 -3.29
N CYS A 95 -4.62 1.45 -4.23
CA CYS A 95 -4.28 2.47 -5.24
C CYS A 95 -5.49 2.85 -6.12
N LYS A 96 -6.34 1.88 -6.49
CA LYS A 96 -7.56 2.17 -7.27
C LYS A 96 -8.57 3.00 -6.49
N ILE A 97 -8.85 2.64 -5.22
CA ILE A 97 -9.76 3.39 -4.35
C ILE A 97 -9.30 4.84 -4.22
N PHE A 98 -8.00 5.06 -4.00
CA PHE A 98 -7.44 6.40 -3.91
C PHE A 98 -7.55 7.18 -5.23
N ASN A 99 -7.29 6.53 -6.37
CA ASN A 99 -7.47 7.16 -7.68
C ASN A 99 -8.92 7.62 -7.89
N GLU A 100 -9.89 6.79 -7.53
CA GLU A 100 -11.30 7.12 -7.65
C GLU A 100 -11.71 8.27 -6.71
N ARG A 101 -11.28 8.25 -5.45
CA ARG A 101 -11.69 9.23 -4.43
C ARG A 101 -11.08 10.60 -4.67
N CYS A 102 -9.80 10.65 -5.05
CA CYS A 102 -9.09 11.91 -5.17
C CYS A 102 -9.03 12.44 -6.61
N ASN A 103 -9.64 11.72 -7.56
CA ASN A 103 -9.61 12.03 -9.00
C ASN A 103 -8.17 12.26 -9.51
N PHE A 104 -7.21 11.55 -8.93
CA PHE A 104 -5.82 11.60 -9.35
C PHE A 104 -5.60 10.63 -10.51
N GLU A 105 -4.88 11.06 -11.54
CA GLU A 105 -4.55 10.25 -12.72
C GLU A 105 -3.39 9.27 -12.45
N ILE A 106 -3.38 8.60 -11.31
CA ILE A 106 -2.33 7.65 -10.90
C ILE A 106 -2.64 6.23 -11.37
N ALA A 107 -3.37 6.13 -12.49
CA ALA A 107 -3.58 4.89 -13.21
C ALA A 107 -2.24 4.17 -13.40
N TYR A 108 -1.16 4.93 -13.62
CA TYR A 108 0.19 4.39 -13.75
C TYR A 108 0.66 3.53 -12.56
N ALA A 109 0.38 3.91 -11.30
CA ALA A 109 0.82 3.13 -10.14
C ALA A 109 0.06 1.80 -10.06
N ALA A 110 -1.27 1.83 -10.21
CA ALA A 110 -2.08 0.61 -10.25
C ALA A 110 -1.69 -0.31 -11.42
N ASP A 111 -1.46 0.27 -12.61
CA ASP A 111 -1.04 -0.46 -13.81
C ASP A 111 0.36 -1.08 -13.65
N LEU A 112 1.29 -0.37 -13.00
CA LEU A 112 2.62 -0.88 -12.67
C LEU A 112 2.50 -2.12 -11.78
N LEU A 113 1.73 -2.03 -10.69
CA LEU A 113 1.55 -3.13 -9.76
C LEU A 113 0.86 -4.34 -10.41
N GLU A 114 -0.14 -4.09 -11.26
CA GLU A 114 -0.77 -5.14 -12.07
C GLU A 114 0.21 -5.80 -13.04
N SER A 115 1.11 -5.02 -13.64
CA SER A 115 2.17 -5.52 -14.51
C SER A 115 3.22 -6.33 -13.74
N MET A 116 3.61 -5.87 -12.55
CA MET A 116 4.50 -6.60 -11.63
C MET A 116 3.94 -7.96 -11.27
N ARG A 117 2.63 -8.04 -10.99
CA ARG A 117 1.92 -9.28 -10.66
C ARG A 117 1.93 -10.28 -11.82
N LYS A 118 1.79 -9.80 -13.06
CA LYS A 118 1.71 -10.65 -14.26
C LYS A 118 3.07 -11.12 -14.78
N SER A 119 4.11 -10.30 -14.64
CA SER A 119 5.43 -10.56 -15.23
C SER A 119 6.56 -10.10 -14.31
N PRO A 120 6.73 -10.75 -13.15
CA PRO A 120 7.68 -10.31 -12.12
C PRO A 120 9.14 -10.22 -12.62
N GLU A 121 9.52 -11.05 -13.58
CA GLU A 121 10.84 -11.05 -14.22
C GLU A 121 11.20 -9.75 -14.93
N ASN A 122 10.20 -8.95 -15.33
CA ASN A 122 10.38 -7.68 -16.01
C ASN A 122 10.49 -6.48 -15.05
N HIS A 123 10.18 -6.70 -13.76
CA HIS A 123 10.09 -5.65 -12.74
C HIS A 123 11.03 -5.93 -11.58
N LYS A 124 12.27 -6.35 -11.88
CA LYS A 124 13.23 -6.83 -10.86
C LYS A 124 13.55 -5.79 -9.80
N THR A 125 13.61 -4.52 -10.18
CA THR A 125 13.92 -3.42 -9.26
C THR A 125 12.78 -3.22 -8.28
N GLU A 126 11.56 -3.14 -8.80
CA GLU A 126 10.34 -2.98 -8.02
C GLU A 126 10.11 -4.18 -7.09
N TRP A 127 10.40 -5.41 -7.57
CA TRP A 127 10.36 -6.61 -6.73
C TRP A 127 11.45 -6.64 -5.67
N ALA A 128 12.64 -6.09 -5.93
CA ALA A 128 13.68 -5.98 -4.91
C ALA A 128 13.23 -5.05 -3.78
N ILE A 129 12.60 -3.91 -4.12
CA ILE A 129 12.01 -2.98 -3.15
C ILE A 129 10.91 -3.70 -2.35
N TRP A 130 10.00 -4.43 -3.00
CA TRP A 130 8.98 -5.22 -2.31
C TRP A 130 9.58 -6.16 -1.27
N GLN A 131 10.60 -6.94 -1.66
CA GLN A 131 11.24 -7.91 -0.77
C GLN A 131 11.97 -7.23 0.40
N GLU A 132 12.60 -6.07 0.15
CA GLU A 132 13.27 -5.27 1.18
C GLU A 132 12.27 -4.76 2.21
N MET A 133 11.15 -4.17 1.78
CA MET A 133 10.14 -3.62 2.69
C MET A 133 9.43 -4.71 3.50
N VAL A 134 9.13 -5.86 2.88
CA VAL A 134 8.60 -7.03 3.61
C VAL A 134 9.56 -7.47 4.70
N LYS A 135 10.87 -7.50 4.40
CA LYS A 135 11.89 -7.89 5.36
C LYS A 135 12.01 -6.86 6.49
N GLU A 136 12.00 -5.57 6.19
CA GLU A 136 12.09 -4.51 7.21
C GLU A 136 10.93 -4.59 8.19
N VAL A 137 9.68 -4.72 7.70
CA VAL A 137 8.51 -4.86 8.58
C VAL A 137 8.53 -6.19 9.35
N ALA A 138 9.02 -7.27 8.73
CA ALA A 138 9.21 -8.55 9.41
C ALA A 138 10.28 -8.47 10.52
N ASP A 139 11.34 -7.68 10.34
CA ASP A 139 12.42 -7.52 11.30
C ASP A 139 12.04 -6.60 12.48
N ASP A 140 11.16 -5.61 12.24
CA ASP A 140 10.58 -4.68 13.23
C ASP A 140 9.42 -5.29 14.05
N TYR A 141 9.27 -6.62 14.06
CA TYR A 141 8.20 -7.40 14.71
C TYR A 141 7.98 -7.13 16.22
N GLU A 142 8.78 -6.29 16.85
CA GLU A 142 8.65 -5.88 18.26
C GLU A 142 7.85 -4.57 18.46
N SER A 143 7.53 -3.82 17.40
CA SER A 143 6.74 -2.59 17.53
C SER A 143 5.24 -2.90 17.55
N LYS A 144 4.54 -2.33 18.54
CA LYS A 144 3.10 -2.53 18.78
C LYS A 144 2.29 -2.26 17.50
N ASP A 145 1.25 -3.06 17.27
CA ASP A 145 0.23 -2.80 16.24
C ASP A 145 -0.45 -1.45 16.54
N ASN A 146 0.08 -0.39 15.95
CA ASN A 146 -0.38 0.99 16.09
C ASN A 146 -1.43 1.34 15.02
N PHE A 147 -2.05 0.33 14.38
CA PHE A 147 -3.04 0.56 13.35
C PHE A 147 -4.27 1.28 13.92
N ASN A 148 -4.65 2.38 13.29
CA ASN A 148 -5.82 3.15 13.71
C ASN A 148 -7.11 2.44 13.25
N TRP A 149 -7.81 1.83 14.21
CA TRP A 149 -9.11 1.20 13.99
C TRP A 149 -10.31 2.14 14.20
N SER A 150 -10.07 3.40 14.58
CA SER A 150 -11.17 4.34 14.87
C SER A 150 -11.97 4.68 13.60
N ASP A 151 -13.28 4.81 13.76
CA ASP A 151 -14.22 5.22 12.71
C ASP A 151 -14.24 6.75 12.58
N ASN A 152 -13.07 7.41 12.55
CA ASN A 152 -13.06 8.84 12.23
C ASN A 152 -13.35 9.02 10.73
N ASP A 153 -14.57 8.65 10.34
CA ASP A 153 -15.27 9.24 9.23
C ASP A 153 -15.17 10.75 9.44
N PHE A 154 -14.49 11.43 8.53
CA PHE A 154 -14.62 12.86 8.41
C PHE A 154 -16.11 13.12 8.23
N ASN A 155 -16.77 13.54 9.32
CA ASN A 155 -17.97 14.34 9.24
C ASN A 155 -17.59 15.55 8.38
N ALA A 156 -17.85 15.45 7.08
CA ALA A 156 -18.14 16.62 6.27
C ALA A 156 -19.31 17.29 6.99
N SER A 157 -18.96 18.21 7.87
CA SER A 157 -19.90 19.07 8.55
C SER A 157 -20.47 19.97 7.48
N ASP A 158 -21.80 19.98 7.40
CA ASP A 158 -22.64 20.72 6.46
C ASP A 158 -22.18 22.15 6.15
#